data_AF-A0A7X7WWV0-F1
#
_entry.id   AF-A0A7X7WWV0-F1
#
_cell.length_a   1.000
_cell.length_b   1.000
_cell.length_c   1.000
_cell.angle_alpha   90.00
_cell.angle_beta   90.00
_cell.angle_gamma   90.00
#
_symmetry.space_group_name_H-M   'P 1'
#
loop_
_entity.id
_entity.type
_entity.pdbx_description
1 polymer ?
#
loop_
_entity_poly.entity_id
_entity_poly.type
_entity_poly.pdbx_seq_one_letter_code
_entity_poly.pdbx_strand_id
1 'polypeptide(L)'
;MENIIHITNRIGTEVSNTLAENDSKLYFQEVVLLYSLAENLLKFLVASNDCWIKTCQRIDEADEKEKRGEQVNENDCYVNFETARQNVKKMNFCNVIEKAFEEHLINENLRIKLDFFRVNRNNLIHQLYLFDNRNDEGTMRDKLIEAEAVVEELIPIFKNLLFEKIGFTDSNLPEIFQPL
;
A
#
# COMPACT_ATOMS: atom_id res chain seq x y z
N MET A 1 18.52 3.89 7.32
CA MET A 1 17.74 4.46 6.20
C MET A 1 16.29 4.08 6.44
N GLU A 2 15.35 5.02 6.44
CA GLU A 2 13.92 4.70 6.64
C GLU A 2 13.41 3.86 5.46
N ASN A 3 12.47 2.95 5.67
CA ASN A 3 11.80 2.14 4.64
C ASN A 3 10.30 2.50 4.62
N ILE A 4 9.53 1.91 3.69
CA ILE A 4 8.08 2.18 3.58
C ILE A 4 7.33 1.99 4.91
N ILE A 5 7.70 0.98 5.71
CA ILE A 5 7.10 0.72 7.02
C ILE A 5 7.46 1.83 8.02
N HIS A 6 8.73 2.26 8.06
CA HIS A 6 9.16 3.35 8.93
C HIS A 6 8.43 4.66 8.61
N ILE A 7 8.27 4.99 7.33
CA ILE A 7 7.51 6.17 6.92
C ILE A 7 6.04 6.05 7.30
N THR A 8 5.40 4.91 7.05
CA THR A 8 4.00 4.70 7.42
C THR A 8 3.81 4.84 8.93
N ASN A 9 4.71 4.27 9.74
CA ASN A 9 4.65 4.41 11.20
C ASN A 9 4.87 5.86 11.66
N ARG A 10 5.78 6.61 11.00
CA ARG A 10 6.02 8.02 11.29
C ARG A 10 4.78 8.86 10.99
N ILE A 11 4.18 8.68 9.80
CA ILE A 11 2.92 9.36 9.44
C ILE A 11 1.81 9.00 10.42
N GLY A 12 1.70 7.73 10.82
CA GLY A 12 0.75 7.32 11.87
C GLY A 12 0.98 8.07 13.17
N THR A 13 2.23 8.19 13.63
CA THR A 13 2.57 8.95 14.84
C THR A 13 2.22 10.43 14.72
N GLU A 14 2.49 11.04 13.56
CA GLU A 14 2.14 12.44 13.27
C GLU A 14 0.63 12.67 13.36
N VAL A 15 -0.17 11.80 12.71
CA VAL A 15 -1.64 11.87 12.76
C VAL A 15 -2.19 11.66 14.17
N SER A 16 -1.68 10.65 14.89
CA SER A 16 -2.12 10.39 16.26
C SER A 16 -1.84 11.58 17.18
N ASN A 17 -0.71 12.29 16.98
CA ASN A 17 -0.42 13.52 17.71
C ASN A 17 -1.41 14.64 17.38
N THR A 18 -1.73 14.85 16.09
CA THR A 18 -2.73 15.83 15.67
C THR A 18 -4.11 15.57 16.29
N LEU A 19 -4.53 14.31 16.34
CA LEU A 19 -5.77 13.90 17.01
C LEU A 19 -5.73 14.12 18.52
N ALA A 20 -4.58 13.88 19.16
CA ALA A 20 -4.40 14.05 20.60
C ALA A 20 -4.37 15.52 21.02
N GLU A 21 -3.72 16.37 20.23
CA GLU A 21 -3.61 17.81 20.45
C GLU A 21 -4.86 18.59 20.01
N ASN A 22 -5.77 17.92 19.29
CA ASN A 22 -6.95 18.52 18.65
C ASN A 22 -6.59 19.68 17.71
N ASP A 23 -5.49 19.56 16.94
CA ASP A 23 -5.09 20.59 15.98
C ASP A 23 -5.96 20.53 14.71
N SER A 24 -7.16 21.09 14.81
CA SER A 24 -8.19 21.05 13.76
C SER A 24 -7.74 21.64 12.42
N LYS A 25 -6.69 22.46 12.41
CA LYS A 25 -6.11 23.05 11.19
C LYS A 25 -5.47 22.00 10.29
N LEU A 26 -5.02 20.88 10.87
CA LEU A 26 -4.32 19.81 10.15
C LEU A 26 -5.25 18.70 9.66
N TYR A 27 -6.45 18.54 10.25
CA TYR A 27 -7.35 17.41 9.94
C TYR A 27 -7.59 17.21 8.45
N PHE A 28 -7.86 18.29 7.70
CA PHE A 28 -8.06 18.17 6.26
C PHE A 28 -6.82 17.66 5.52
N GLN A 29 -5.65 18.20 5.85
CA GLN A 29 -4.41 17.83 5.18
C GLN A 29 -4.05 16.37 5.48
N GLU A 30 -4.22 15.96 6.72
CA GLU A 30 -3.95 14.59 7.16
C GLU A 30 -4.93 13.58 6.60
N VAL A 31 -6.22 13.91 6.50
CA VAL A 31 -7.21 13.07 5.83
C VAL A 31 -6.82 12.83 4.37
N VAL A 32 -6.44 13.88 3.63
CA VAL A 32 -5.99 13.77 2.24
C VAL A 32 -4.67 12.99 2.12
N LEU A 33 -3.77 13.16 3.08
CA LEU A 33 -2.52 12.41 3.17
C LEU A 33 -2.82 10.91 3.34
N LEU A 34 -3.67 10.53 4.29
CA LEU A 34 -4.02 9.13 4.56
C LEU A 34 -4.78 8.49 3.41
N TYR A 35 -5.69 9.23 2.76
CA TYR A 35 -6.31 8.77 1.51
C TYR A 35 -5.29 8.39 0.44
N SER A 36 -4.27 9.24 0.29
CA SER A 36 -3.21 9.02 -0.70
C SER A 36 -2.24 7.92 -0.26
N LEU A 37 -1.97 7.81 1.04
CA LEU A 37 -1.11 6.79 1.62
C LEU A 37 -1.72 5.40 1.43
N ALA A 38 -3.00 5.21 1.72
CA ALA A 38 -3.68 3.93 1.55
C ALA A 38 -3.63 3.43 0.10
N GLU A 39 -3.89 4.31 -0.88
CA GLU A 39 -3.79 3.96 -2.31
C GLU A 39 -2.37 3.52 -2.68
N ASN A 40 -1.35 4.27 -2.23
CA ASN A 40 0.05 3.95 -2.54
C ASN A 40 0.55 2.69 -1.84
N LEU A 41 0.15 2.48 -0.59
CA LEU A 41 0.41 1.23 0.12
C LEU A 41 -0.20 0.06 -0.65
N LEU A 42 -1.48 0.13 -1.03
CA LEU A 42 -2.11 -0.98 -1.75
C LEU A 42 -1.44 -1.25 -3.11
N LYS A 43 -1.07 -0.20 -3.84
CA LYS A 43 -0.27 -0.32 -5.08
C LYS A 43 1.06 -1.03 -4.85
N PHE A 44 1.74 -0.65 -3.78
CA PHE A 44 3.04 -1.23 -3.46
C PHE A 44 2.92 -2.70 -3.02
N LEU A 45 1.88 -3.03 -2.24
CA LEU A 45 1.56 -4.40 -1.83
C LEU A 45 1.36 -5.31 -3.05
N VAL A 46 0.51 -4.89 -3.98
CA VAL A 46 0.22 -5.62 -5.22
C VAL A 46 1.47 -5.75 -6.09
N ALA A 47 2.25 -4.69 -6.26
CA ALA A 47 3.49 -4.76 -7.05
C ALA A 47 4.52 -5.74 -6.46
N SER A 48 4.62 -5.77 -5.13
CA SER A 48 5.53 -6.68 -4.41
C SER A 48 5.08 -8.13 -4.55
N ASN A 49 3.78 -8.40 -4.42
CA ASN A 49 3.23 -9.73 -4.61
C ASN A 49 3.37 -10.22 -6.06
N ASP A 50 3.03 -9.37 -7.05
CA ASP A 50 3.22 -9.67 -8.48
C ASP A 50 4.67 -10.02 -8.80
N CYS A 51 5.62 -9.26 -8.23
CA CYS A 51 7.04 -9.49 -8.43
C CYS A 51 7.48 -10.81 -7.80
N TRP A 52 7.02 -11.09 -6.58
CA TRP A 52 7.33 -12.34 -5.87
C TRP A 52 6.82 -13.56 -6.63
N ILE A 53 5.53 -13.56 -7.01
CA ILE A 53 4.92 -14.67 -7.76
C ILE A 53 5.69 -14.96 -9.05
N LYS A 54 6.03 -13.92 -9.82
CA LYS A 54 6.82 -14.08 -11.05
C LYS A 54 8.22 -14.60 -10.79
N THR A 55 8.82 -14.22 -9.66
CA THR A 55 10.15 -14.70 -9.27
C THR A 55 10.09 -16.19 -8.97
N CYS A 56 9.12 -16.63 -8.16
CA CYS A 56 8.90 -18.05 -7.89
C CYS A 56 8.68 -18.85 -9.18
N GLN A 57 7.81 -18.36 -10.07
CA GLN A 57 7.56 -19.02 -11.37
C GLN A 57 8.83 -19.17 -12.21
N ARG A 58 9.67 -18.14 -12.29
CA ARG A 58 10.93 -18.20 -13.04
C ARG A 58 11.94 -19.15 -12.42
N ILE A 59 11.99 -19.22 -11.09
CA ILE A 59 12.84 -20.19 -10.38
C ILE A 59 12.36 -21.62 -10.68
N ASP A 60 11.06 -21.89 -10.59
CA ASP A 60 10.50 -23.21 -10.92
C ASP A 60 10.80 -23.61 -12.38
N GLU A 61 10.65 -22.68 -13.32
CA GLU A 61 10.98 -22.90 -14.74
C GLU A 61 12.47 -23.18 -14.97
N ALA A 62 13.34 -22.49 -14.24
CA ALA A 62 14.79 -22.68 -14.28
C ALA A 62 15.19 -24.05 -13.69
N ASP A 63 14.62 -24.44 -12.56
CA ASP A 63 14.84 -25.74 -11.94
C ASP A 63 14.43 -26.88 -12.90
N GLU A 64 13.31 -26.72 -13.61
CA GLU A 64 12.86 -27.69 -14.61
C GLU A 64 13.79 -27.73 -15.85
N LYS A 65 14.38 -26.60 -16.26
CA LYS A 65 15.42 -26.57 -17.31
C LYS A 65 16.68 -27.31 -16.87
N GLU A 66 17.14 -27.08 -15.64
CA GLU A 66 18.32 -27.74 -15.09
C GLU A 66 18.12 -29.26 -15.00
N LYS A 67 16.94 -29.71 -14.55
CA LYS A 67 16.57 -31.14 -14.55
C LYS A 67 16.58 -31.78 -15.94
N ARG A 68 16.34 -31.00 -17.00
CA ARG A 68 16.45 -31.44 -18.41
C ARG A 68 17.88 -31.40 -18.97
N GLY A 69 18.84 -30.92 -18.18
CA GLY A 69 20.25 -30.77 -18.59
C GLY A 69 20.51 -29.52 -19.46
N GLU A 70 19.58 -28.56 -19.48
CA GLU A 70 19.77 -27.28 -20.15
C GLU A 70 20.56 -26.31 -19.26
N GLN A 71 21.38 -25.44 -19.86
CA GLN A 71 22.11 -24.42 -19.10
C GLN A 71 21.16 -23.31 -18.64
N VAL A 72 21.08 -23.11 -17.33
CA VAL A 72 20.35 -21.99 -16.70
C VAL A 72 21.31 -20.82 -16.51
N ASN A 73 20.91 -19.63 -16.95
CA ASN A 73 21.64 -18.39 -16.70
C ASN A 73 20.93 -17.55 -15.64
N GLU A 74 21.65 -16.63 -15.00
CA GLU A 74 21.10 -15.74 -13.97
C GLU A 74 19.90 -14.91 -14.48
N ASN A 75 19.92 -14.54 -15.77
CA ASN A 75 18.82 -13.83 -16.43
C ASN A 75 17.52 -14.63 -16.55
N ASP A 76 17.59 -15.97 -16.52
CA ASP A 76 16.40 -16.83 -16.57
C ASP A 76 15.57 -16.70 -15.28
N CYS A 77 16.22 -16.39 -14.15
CA CYS A 77 15.59 -16.24 -12.84
C CYS A 77 15.24 -14.78 -12.48
N TYR A 78 15.84 -13.80 -13.17
CA TYR A 78 15.71 -12.39 -12.80
C TYR A 78 14.32 -11.80 -13.11
N VAL A 79 13.69 -11.14 -12.14
CA VAL A 79 12.48 -10.34 -12.33
C VAL A 79 12.74 -8.90 -11.94
N ASN A 80 12.42 -7.97 -12.84
CA ASN A 80 12.57 -6.54 -12.57
C ASN A 80 11.35 -6.00 -11.80
N PHE A 81 11.54 -5.67 -10.53
CA PHE A 81 10.52 -5.07 -9.68
C PHE A 81 9.99 -3.74 -10.23
N GLU A 82 10.83 -2.92 -10.87
CA GLU A 82 10.40 -1.63 -11.42
C GLU A 82 9.36 -1.84 -12.52
N THR A 83 9.45 -2.91 -13.31
CA THR A 83 8.42 -3.25 -14.29
C THR A 83 7.09 -3.60 -13.61
N ALA A 84 7.10 -4.38 -12.52
CA ALA A 84 5.90 -4.69 -11.75
C ALA A 84 5.29 -3.41 -11.16
N ARG A 85 6.13 -2.56 -10.56
CA ARG A 85 5.75 -1.27 -10.00
C ARG A 85 5.12 -0.34 -11.05
N GLN A 86 5.69 -0.24 -12.24
CA GLN A 86 5.17 0.62 -13.31
C GLN A 86 3.79 0.17 -13.81
N ASN A 87 3.53 -1.14 -13.82
CA ASN A 87 2.22 -1.67 -14.19
C ASN A 87 1.16 -1.28 -13.16
N VAL A 88 1.47 -1.45 -11.87
CA VAL A 88 0.54 -1.15 -10.77
C VAL A 88 0.36 0.35 -10.57
N LYS A 89 1.41 1.15 -10.80
CA LYS A 89 1.36 2.62 -10.71
C LYS A 89 0.30 3.24 -11.62
N LYS A 90 0.06 2.65 -12.80
CA LYS A 90 -0.95 3.10 -13.78
C LYS A 90 -2.38 2.71 -13.40
N MET A 91 -2.56 1.80 -12.43
CA MET A 91 -3.88 1.42 -11.97
C MET A 91 -4.50 2.56 -11.16
N ASN A 92 -5.80 2.77 -11.35
CA ASN A 92 -6.57 3.62 -10.46
C ASN A 92 -6.84 2.86 -9.14
N PHE A 93 -7.32 3.57 -8.12
CA PHE A 93 -7.55 2.97 -6.81
C PHE A 93 -8.54 1.80 -6.85
N CYS A 94 -9.62 1.91 -7.62
CA CYS A 94 -10.61 0.82 -7.78
C CYS A 94 -9.96 -0.46 -8.34
N ASN A 95 -9.22 -0.34 -9.44
CA ASN A 95 -8.55 -1.47 -10.08
C ASN A 95 -7.52 -2.13 -9.15
N VAL A 96 -6.83 -1.34 -8.31
CA VAL A 96 -5.84 -1.88 -7.38
C VAL A 96 -6.48 -2.57 -6.18
N ILE A 97 -7.66 -2.11 -5.73
CA ILE A 97 -8.46 -2.78 -4.71
C ILE A 97 -8.91 -4.15 -5.20
N GLU A 98 -9.48 -4.20 -6.41
CA GLU A 98 -9.92 -5.48 -7.01
C GLU A 98 -8.75 -6.44 -7.22
N LYS A 99 -7.63 -5.98 -7.77
CA LYS A 99 -6.44 -6.83 -7.93
C LYS A 99 -5.90 -7.35 -6.60
N ALA A 100 -5.85 -6.52 -5.56
CA ALA A 100 -5.42 -6.97 -4.22
C ALA A 100 -6.35 -8.05 -3.63
N PHE A 101 -7.65 -7.96 -3.91
CA PHE A 101 -8.63 -8.95 -3.49
C PHE A 101 -8.52 -10.26 -4.28
N GLU A 102 -8.39 -10.16 -5.61
CA GLU A 102 -8.17 -11.30 -6.50
C GLU A 102 -6.89 -12.09 -6.15
N GLU A 103 -5.85 -11.38 -5.72
CA GLU A 103 -4.58 -11.97 -5.25
C GLU A 103 -4.63 -12.47 -3.79
N HIS A 104 -5.79 -12.40 -3.13
CA HIS A 104 -5.98 -12.79 -1.73
C HIS A 104 -5.04 -12.07 -0.75
N LEU A 105 -4.64 -10.83 -1.09
CA LEU A 105 -3.85 -9.96 -0.20
C LEU A 105 -4.75 -9.28 0.83
N ILE A 106 -5.97 -8.95 0.43
CA ILE A 106 -7.00 -8.37 1.31
C ILE A 106 -8.24 -9.27 1.31
N ASN A 107 -9.02 -9.20 2.40
CA ASN A 107 -10.30 -9.89 2.48
C ASN A 107 -11.46 -9.02 1.98
N GLU A 108 -12.64 -9.61 1.83
CA GLU A 108 -13.86 -8.94 1.35
C GLU A 108 -14.24 -7.72 2.21
N ASN A 109 -14.09 -7.83 3.54
CA ASN A 109 -14.42 -6.73 4.45
C ASN A 109 -13.52 -5.50 4.19
N LEU A 110 -12.21 -5.72 4.03
CA LEU A 110 -11.26 -4.65 3.74
C LEU A 110 -11.44 -4.11 2.31
N ARG A 111 -11.82 -4.95 1.34
CA ARG A 111 -12.19 -4.53 -0.02
C ARG A 111 -13.33 -3.51 0.02
N ILE A 112 -14.42 -3.83 0.73
CA ILE A 112 -15.58 -2.94 0.88
C ILE A 112 -15.19 -1.63 1.59
N LYS A 113 -14.40 -1.72 2.68
CA LYS A 113 -13.92 -0.53 3.39
C LYS A 113 -13.08 0.37 2.48
N LEU A 114 -12.14 -0.19 1.71
CA LEU A 114 -11.29 0.57 0.79
C LEU A 114 -12.09 1.18 -0.37
N ASP A 115 -13.13 0.51 -0.86
CA ASP A 115 -14.00 1.11 -1.88
C ASP A 115 -14.79 2.30 -1.33
N PHE A 116 -15.34 2.17 -0.11
CA PHE A 116 -15.97 3.30 0.58
C PHE A 116 -14.97 4.44 0.83
N PHE A 117 -13.75 4.10 1.26
CA PHE A 117 -12.64 5.03 1.45
C PHE A 117 -12.30 5.81 0.17
N ARG A 118 -12.22 5.11 -0.97
CA ARG A 118 -12.03 5.70 -2.30
C ARG A 118 -13.15 6.65 -2.68
N VAL A 119 -14.41 6.26 -2.45
CA VAL A 119 -15.57 7.12 -2.74
C VAL A 119 -15.54 8.37 -1.88
N ASN A 120 -15.23 8.24 -0.59
CA ASN A 120 -15.15 9.37 0.34
C ASN A 120 -14.03 10.36 0.00
N ARG A 121 -12.86 9.87 -0.42
CA ARG A 121 -11.79 10.73 -0.94
C ARG A 121 -12.30 11.60 -2.09
N ASN A 122 -12.93 10.97 -3.08
CA ASN A 122 -13.42 11.70 -4.25
C ASN A 122 -14.49 12.71 -3.84
N ASN A 123 -15.43 12.31 -2.97
CA ASN A 123 -16.46 13.20 -2.47
C ASN A 123 -15.86 14.39 -1.70
N LEU A 124 -14.86 14.17 -0.84
CA LEU A 124 -14.21 15.24 -0.09
C LEU A 124 -13.54 16.26 -1.02
N ILE A 125 -12.80 15.79 -2.03
CA ILE A 125 -12.16 16.67 -3.03
C ILE A 125 -13.20 17.38 -3.89
N HIS A 126 -14.26 16.68 -4.31
CA HIS A 126 -15.34 17.31 -5.04
C HIS A 126 -16.05 18.35 -4.19
N GLN A 127 -16.31 18.10 -2.91
CA GLN A 127 -16.99 19.04 -2.02
C GLN A 127 -16.11 20.20 -1.54
N LEU A 128 -14.84 20.29 -1.97
CA LEU A 128 -13.98 21.42 -1.64
C LEU A 128 -14.59 22.77 -2.06
N TYR A 129 -15.33 22.81 -3.18
CA TYR A 129 -16.00 24.04 -3.61
C TYR A 129 -17.17 24.46 -2.71
N LEU A 130 -17.68 23.54 -1.88
CA LEU A 130 -18.77 23.83 -0.94
C LEU A 130 -18.25 24.36 0.41
N PHE A 131 -16.93 24.29 0.69
CA PHE A 131 -16.19 24.81 1.86
C PHE A 131 -16.70 24.48 3.29
N ASP A 132 -17.96 24.07 3.46
CA ASP A 132 -18.62 23.92 4.75
C ASP A 132 -18.08 22.71 5.52
N ASN A 133 -17.93 21.56 4.85
CA ASN A 133 -17.45 20.33 5.50
C ASN A 133 -15.95 20.39 5.89
N ARG A 134 -15.14 21.22 5.20
CA ARG A 134 -13.72 21.38 5.53
C ARG A 134 -13.53 22.12 6.85
N ASN A 135 -14.43 23.07 7.15
CA ASN A 135 -14.34 23.91 8.34
C ASN A 135 -15.09 23.31 9.54
N ASP A 136 -15.85 22.23 9.34
CA ASP A 136 -16.50 21.50 10.42
C ASP A 136 -15.50 20.56 11.11
N GLU A 137 -15.06 20.96 12.30
CA GLU A 137 -14.02 20.24 13.05
C GLU A 137 -14.44 18.81 13.42
N GLY A 138 -15.71 18.61 13.80
CA GLY A 138 -16.25 17.30 14.18
C GLY A 138 -16.21 16.32 13.01
N THR A 139 -16.78 16.72 11.87
CA THR A 139 -16.79 15.93 10.63
C THR A 139 -15.37 15.60 10.16
N MET A 140 -14.45 16.57 10.21
CA MET A 140 -13.08 16.35 9.76
C MET A 140 -12.29 15.45 10.71
N ARG A 141 -12.55 15.52 12.03
CA ARG A 141 -11.98 14.62 13.02
C ARG A 141 -12.45 13.18 12.82
N ASP A 142 -13.75 12.98 12.61
CA ASP A 142 -14.32 11.64 12.36
C ASP A 142 -13.73 11.02 11.10
N LYS A 143 -13.60 11.81 10.02
CA LYS A 143 -12.94 11.38 8.78
C LYS A 143 -11.47 11.03 8.98
N LEU A 144 -10.76 11.75 9.85
CA LEU A 144 -9.36 11.47 10.15
C LEU A 144 -9.21 10.13 10.89
N ILE A 145 -10.08 9.86 11.87
CA ILE A 145 -10.11 8.59 12.59
C ILE A 145 -10.45 7.42 11.66
N GLU A 146 -11.46 7.58 10.80
CA GLU A 146 -11.80 6.55 9.81
C GLU A 146 -10.61 6.27 8.87
N ALA A 147 -9.89 7.31 8.46
CA ALA A 147 -8.73 7.17 7.59
C ALA A 147 -7.53 6.52 8.27
N GLU A 148 -7.26 6.88 9.52
CA GLU A 148 -6.22 6.27 10.34
C GLU A 148 -6.48 4.77 10.48
N ALA A 149 -7.71 4.40 10.87
CA ALA A 149 -8.10 3.00 11.04
C ALA A 149 -7.91 2.15 9.76
N VAL A 150 -8.29 2.69 8.59
CA VAL A 150 -8.09 1.96 7.31
C VAL A 150 -6.61 1.77 7.00
N VAL A 151 -5.76 2.78 7.25
CA VAL A 151 -4.31 2.67 7.03
C VAL A 151 -3.69 1.69 8.03
N GLU A 152 -4.10 1.72 9.29
CA GLU A 152 -3.64 0.78 10.32
C GLU A 152 -3.95 -0.69 9.96
N GLU A 153 -5.12 -0.97 9.36
CA GLU A 153 -5.48 -2.30 8.88
C GLU A 153 -4.57 -2.80 7.73
N LEU A 154 -3.95 -1.91 6.95
CA LEU A 154 -3.03 -2.28 5.86
C LEU A 154 -1.62 -2.63 6.35
N ILE A 155 -1.18 -2.06 7.48
CA ILE A 155 0.17 -2.30 8.04
C ILE A 155 0.45 -3.79 8.31
N PRO A 156 -0.40 -4.56 9.02
CA PRO A 156 -0.10 -5.97 9.29
C PRO A 156 -0.08 -6.82 8.01
N ILE A 157 -0.88 -6.48 7.00
CA ILE A 157 -0.90 -7.16 5.70
C ILE A 157 0.43 -6.96 4.98
N PHE A 158 0.95 -5.72 5.01
CA PHE A 158 2.27 -5.39 4.51
C PHE A 158 3.38 -6.18 5.19
N LYS A 159 3.36 -6.20 6.53
CA LYS A 159 4.34 -6.95 7.32
C LYS A 159 4.28 -8.44 7.00
N ASN A 160 3.08 -9.02 6.88
CA ASN A 160 2.92 -10.42 6.50
C ASN A 160 3.51 -10.71 5.11
N LEU A 161 3.26 -9.87 4.11
CA LEU A 161 3.82 -10.08 2.77
C LEU A 161 5.36 -10.03 2.81
N LEU A 162 5.93 -9.00 3.43
CA LEU A 162 7.38 -8.77 3.40
C LEU A 162 8.16 -9.77 4.23
N PHE A 163 7.68 -10.08 5.45
CA PHE A 163 8.44 -10.87 6.41
C PHE A 163 8.06 -12.34 6.41
N GLU A 164 6.77 -12.67 6.26
CA GLU A 164 6.31 -14.06 6.35
C GLU A 164 6.28 -14.75 4.98
N LYS A 165 5.79 -14.06 3.93
CA LYS A 165 5.68 -14.65 2.59
C LYS A 165 6.96 -14.55 1.77
N ILE A 166 7.56 -13.37 1.70
CA ILE A 166 8.79 -13.14 0.92
C ILE A 166 10.04 -13.52 1.73
N GLY A 167 9.99 -13.33 3.06
CA GLY A 167 11.09 -13.72 3.95
C GLY A 167 12.19 -12.66 4.12
N PHE A 168 11.89 -11.38 3.88
CA PHE A 168 12.83 -10.33 4.27
C PHE A 168 13.01 -10.29 5.79
N THR A 169 14.17 -9.82 6.23
CA THR A 169 14.39 -9.42 7.61
C THR A 169 14.38 -7.89 7.69
N ASP A 170 14.12 -7.33 8.87
CA ASP A 170 14.22 -5.88 9.10
C ASP A 170 15.58 -5.30 8.67
N SER A 171 16.63 -6.12 8.73
CA SER A 171 18.00 -5.77 8.32
C SER A 171 18.26 -5.90 6.81
N ASN A 172 17.46 -6.68 6.08
CA ASN A 172 17.71 -7.07 4.68
C ASN A 172 16.58 -6.65 3.72
N LEU A 173 15.79 -5.64 4.08
CA LEU A 173 14.79 -5.06 3.17
C LEU A 173 15.50 -4.41 1.96
N PRO A 174 15.20 -4.84 0.72
CA PRO A 174 15.85 -4.30 -0.46
C PRO A 174 15.64 -2.79 -0.63
N GLU A 175 16.58 -2.11 -1.29
CA GLU A 175 16.52 -0.65 -1.51
C GLU A 175 15.24 -0.19 -2.23
N ILE A 176 14.63 -1.06 -3.04
CA ILE A 176 13.34 -0.77 -3.70
C ILE A 176 12.16 -0.58 -2.72
N PHE A 177 12.30 -1.04 -1.46
CA PHE A 177 11.36 -0.81 -0.35
C PHE A 177 11.73 0.43 0.47
N GLN A 178 12.79 1.14 0.08
CA GLN A 178 13.15 2.43 0.64
C GLN A 178 12.37 3.54 -0.09
N PRO A 179 11.87 4.54 0.65
CA PRO A 179 11.39 5.78 0.08
C PRO A 179 12.49 6.49 -0.69
N LEU A 180 12.10 7.09 -1.82
CA LEU A 180 12.94 7.97 -2.63
C LEU A 180 13.25 9.26 -1.88
#